data_AF-A0A8C2X3P6-F1
#
_entry.id   AF-A0A8C2X3P6-F1
#
_cell.length_a   1.000
_cell.length_b   1.000
_cell.length_c   1.000
_cell.angle_alpha   90.00
_cell.angle_beta   90.00
_cell.angle_gamma   90.00
#
_symmetry.space_group_name_H-M   'P 1'
#
loop_
_entity.id
_entity.type
_entity.pdbx_description
1 polymer ?
#
loop_
_entity_poly.entity_id
_entity_poly.type
_entity_poly.pdbx_seq_one_letter_code
_entity_poly.pdbx_strand_id
1 'polypeptide(L)'
;MLKLKEHEEAHEEEEEVLLLSTIRSCSRLDALPALASDGVSLLGRKLSHRSPNIRREAAGALMALSVCEDGRRQVCEEALLPVLVDLLQDANVEVQANAAGVIMYTGINTAGKQRCLDLNVVPVLLGLVSREEEEEERRRRKALVMYSLRALLVLAEAPAGRSLLLKQLPLLVRRSGAAEEDQDIRRAAQTAVRVVTWTP
;
A
#
# COMPACT_ATOMS: atom_id res chain seq x y z
N MET A 1 31.25 -5.58 -25.29
CA MET A 1 31.05 -6.15 -23.93
C MET A 1 29.99 -5.39 -23.14
N LEU A 2 30.04 -4.05 -23.03
CA LEU A 2 29.03 -3.28 -22.27
C LEU A 2 27.59 -3.47 -22.78
N LYS A 3 27.36 -3.30 -24.09
CA LYS A 3 26.04 -3.52 -24.72
C LYS A 3 25.48 -4.95 -24.59
N LEU A 4 26.36 -5.94 -24.45
CA LEU A 4 25.94 -7.34 -24.28
C LEU A 4 25.44 -7.56 -22.86
N LYS A 5 26.16 -7.03 -21.86
CA LYS A 5 25.75 -7.04 -20.45
C LYS A 5 24.46 -6.26 -20.20
N GLU A 6 24.32 -5.09 -20.81
CA GLU A 6 23.08 -4.30 -20.71
C GLU A 6 21.88 -5.05 -21.28
N HIS A 7 22.06 -5.80 -22.37
CA HIS A 7 21.01 -6.63 -22.97
C HIS A 7 20.68 -7.86 -22.11
N GLU A 8 21.70 -8.52 -21.53
CA GLU A 8 21.51 -9.62 -20.59
C GLU A 8 20.77 -9.16 -19.32
N GLU A 9 21.19 -8.04 -18.72
CA GLU A 9 20.52 -7.45 -17.54
C GLU A 9 19.06 -7.04 -17.83
N ALA A 10 18.77 -6.54 -19.03
CA ALA A 10 17.41 -6.20 -19.44
C ALA A 10 16.53 -7.45 -19.60
N HIS A 11 17.08 -8.52 -20.19
CA HIS A 11 16.37 -9.79 -20.35
C HIS A 11 16.07 -10.44 -19.00
N GLU A 12 17.04 -10.45 -18.09
CA GLU A 12 16.86 -10.95 -16.72
C GLU A 12 15.78 -10.15 -15.96
N GLU A 13 15.73 -8.82 -16.13
CA GLU A 13 14.68 -8.00 -15.54
C GLU A 13 13.29 -8.37 -16.10
N GLU A 14 13.16 -8.53 -17.41
CA GLU A 14 11.89 -8.91 -18.05
C GLU A 14 11.37 -10.26 -17.56
N GLU A 15 12.25 -11.26 -17.47
CA GLU A 15 11.93 -12.58 -16.91
C GLU A 15 11.48 -12.48 -15.46
N GLU A 16 12.19 -11.72 -14.63
CA GLU A 16 11.86 -11.55 -13.21
C GLU A 16 10.51 -10.84 -13.04
N VAL A 17 10.24 -9.79 -13.81
CA VAL A 17 8.94 -9.09 -13.82
C VAL A 17 7.82 -10.04 -14.21
N LEU A 18 8.01 -10.87 -15.23
CA LEU A 18 7.01 -11.84 -15.66
C LEU A 18 6.72 -12.88 -14.57
N LEU A 19 7.75 -13.41 -13.92
CA LEU A 19 7.60 -14.36 -12.81
C LEU A 19 6.83 -13.74 -11.64
N LEU A 20 7.20 -12.53 -11.22
CA LEU A 20 6.52 -11.82 -10.12
C LEU A 20 5.06 -11.51 -10.46
N SER A 21 4.77 -11.11 -11.70
CA SER A 21 3.39 -10.85 -12.15
C SER A 21 2.53 -12.12 -12.17
N THR A 22 3.15 -13.27 -12.46
CA THR A 22 2.50 -14.59 -12.44
C THR A 22 2.21 -15.01 -11.00
N ILE A 23 3.19 -14.88 -10.09
CA ILE A 23 3.01 -15.12 -8.65
C ILE A 23 1.86 -14.25 -8.12
N ARG A 24 1.84 -12.97 -8.47
CA ARG A 24 0.75 -12.04 -8.10
C ARG A 24 -0.60 -12.53 -8.58
N SER A 25 -0.68 -12.97 -9.84
CA SER A 25 -1.94 -13.44 -10.45
C SER A 25 -2.44 -14.72 -9.79
N CYS A 26 -1.55 -15.70 -9.54
CA CYS A 26 -1.87 -16.91 -8.79
C CYS A 26 -2.29 -16.60 -7.35
N SER A 27 -1.58 -15.68 -6.67
CA SER A 27 -1.86 -15.31 -5.28
C SER A 27 -3.20 -14.61 -5.08
N ARG A 28 -3.76 -14.00 -6.13
CA ARG A 28 -5.13 -13.45 -6.11
C ARG A 28 -6.21 -14.54 -6.13
N LEU A 29 -5.87 -15.74 -6.65
CA LEU A 29 -6.76 -16.89 -6.67
C LEU A 29 -6.59 -17.73 -5.40
N ASP A 30 -5.36 -18.04 -5.05
CA ASP A 30 -5.00 -18.76 -3.83
C ASP A 30 -3.60 -18.34 -3.35
N ALA A 31 -3.55 -17.74 -2.17
CA ALA A 31 -2.30 -17.28 -1.56
C ALA A 31 -1.55 -18.40 -0.84
N LEU A 32 -2.20 -19.52 -0.47
CA LEU A 32 -1.63 -20.54 0.40
C LEU A 32 -0.34 -21.17 -0.16
N PRO A 33 -0.24 -21.53 -1.45
CA PRO A 33 0.99 -22.14 -1.98
C PRO A 33 2.21 -21.21 -1.88
N ALA A 34 2.02 -19.91 -2.14
CA ALA A 34 3.09 -18.92 -2.01
C ALA A 34 3.47 -18.71 -0.54
N LEU A 35 2.51 -18.64 0.37
CA LEU A 35 2.75 -18.51 1.81
C LEU A 35 3.47 -19.72 2.41
N ALA A 36 3.19 -20.92 1.91
CA ALA A 36 3.85 -22.16 2.32
C ALA A 36 5.29 -22.29 1.79
N SER A 37 5.68 -21.44 0.84
CA SER A 37 6.97 -21.48 0.14
C SER A 37 7.83 -20.25 0.41
N ASP A 38 7.73 -19.67 1.62
CA ASP A 38 8.44 -18.44 2.04
C ASP A 38 8.19 -17.23 1.13
N GLY A 39 7.05 -17.18 0.45
CA GLY A 39 6.74 -16.17 -0.54
C GLY A 39 6.80 -14.74 0.00
N VAL A 40 6.39 -14.51 1.24
CA VAL A 40 6.49 -13.18 1.89
C VAL A 40 7.94 -12.74 2.02
N SER A 41 8.82 -13.60 2.52
CA SER A 41 10.25 -13.26 2.69
C SER A 41 10.94 -13.04 1.34
N LEU A 42 10.66 -13.91 0.36
CA LEU A 42 11.23 -13.80 -0.99
C LEU A 42 10.80 -12.51 -1.70
N LEU A 43 9.50 -12.18 -1.66
CA LEU A 43 8.98 -10.93 -2.22
C LEU A 43 9.51 -9.71 -1.46
N GLY A 44 9.65 -9.81 -0.14
CA GLY A 44 10.23 -8.78 0.72
C GLY A 44 11.63 -8.35 0.26
N ARG A 45 12.49 -9.30 -0.13
CA ARG A 45 13.84 -9.00 -0.64
C ARG A 45 13.82 -8.23 -1.96
N LYS A 46 12.76 -8.35 -2.76
CA LYS A 46 12.61 -7.66 -4.05
C LYS A 46 12.06 -6.23 -3.91
N LEU A 47 11.57 -5.85 -2.72
CA LEU A 47 11.05 -4.50 -2.46
C LEU A 47 12.12 -3.41 -2.54
N SER A 48 13.41 -3.75 -2.34
CA SER A 48 14.52 -2.80 -2.44
C SER A 48 15.28 -2.89 -3.76
N HIS A 49 14.72 -3.56 -4.77
CA HIS A 49 15.37 -3.73 -6.07
C HIS A 49 15.52 -2.40 -6.81
N ARG A 50 16.59 -2.24 -7.62
CA ARG A 50 16.86 -1.01 -8.40
C ARG A 50 15.76 -0.70 -9.42
N SER A 51 15.21 -1.74 -10.05
CA SER A 51 14.14 -1.60 -11.04
C SER A 51 12.80 -1.31 -10.37
N PRO A 52 12.10 -0.22 -10.77
CA PRO A 52 10.75 0.06 -10.28
C PRO A 52 9.74 -1.00 -10.75
N ASN A 53 9.98 -1.69 -11.87
CA ASN A 53 9.08 -2.74 -12.36
C ASN A 53 9.08 -3.95 -11.45
N ILE A 54 10.27 -4.36 -11.00
CA ILE A 54 10.43 -5.46 -10.02
C ILE A 54 9.81 -5.07 -8.68
N ARG A 55 10.10 -3.86 -8.16
CA ARG A 55 9.48 -3.38 -6.91
C ARG A 55 7.95 -3.36 -7.01
N ARG A 56 7.43 -2.93 -8.15
CA ARG A 56 5.99 -2.83 -8.43
C ARG A 56 5.32 -4.20 -8.40
N GLU A 57 5.86 -5.18 -9.12
CA GLU A 57 5.27 -6.53 -9.13
C GLU A 57 5.48 -7.26 -7.80
N ALA A 58 6.64 -7.09 -7.13
CA ALA A 58 6.89 -7.65 -5.82
C ALA A 58 5.91 -7.12 -4.76
N ALA A 59 5.74 -5.79 -4.68
CA ALA A 59 4.77 -5.17 -3.78
C ALA A 59 3.33 -5.58 -4.15
N GLY A 60 3.03 -5.72 -5.45
CA GLY A 60 1.72 -6.16 -5.93
C GLY A 60 1.39 -7.61 -5.55
N ALA A 61 2.36 -8.50 -5.63
CA ALA A 61 2.24 -9.88 -5.16
C ALA A 61 2.09 -9.94 -3.63
N LEU A 62 2.91 -9.17 -2.91
CA LEU A 62 2.84 -9.10 -1.45
C LEU A 62 1.49 -8.57 -0.95
N MET A 63 0.92 -7.60 -1.66
CA MET A 63 -0.42 -7.10 -1.40
C MET A 63 -1.48 -8.20 -1.59
N ALA A 64 -1.36 -9.02 -2.63
CA ALA A 64 -2.27 -10.14 -2.86
C ALA A 64 -2.20 -11.18 -1.72
N LEU A 65 -0.98 -11.49 -1.24
CA LEU A 65 -0.79 -12.38 -0.09
C LEU A 65 -1.41 -11.81 1.19
N SER A 66 -1.40 -10.49 1.36
CA SER A 66 -1.92 -9.82 2.56
C SER A 66 -3.46 -9.81 2.66
N VAL A 67 -4.18 -10.31 1.65
CA VAL A 67 -5.64 -10.41 1.67
C VAL A 67 -6.14 -11.42 2.71
N CYS A 68 -5.41 -12.51 2.93
CA CYS A 68 -5.73 -13.50 3.97
C CYS A 68 -5.01 -13.21 5.30
N GLU A 69 -5.48 -13.81 6.38
CA GLU A 69 -4.94 -13.56 7.73
C GLU A 69 -3.49 -14.04 7.88
N ASP A 70 -3.16 -15.21 7.34
CA ASP A 70 -1.80 -15.75 7.40
C ASP A 70 -0.77 -14.85 6.70
N GLY A 71 -1.11 -14.31 5.53
CA GLY A 71 -0.23 -13.37 4.84
C GLY A 71 -0.03 -12.07 5.62
N ARG A 72 -1.09 -11.52 6.23
CA ARG A 72 -0.94 -10.35 7.13
C ARG A 72 -0.02 -10.62 8.31
N ARG A 73 -0.15 -11.81 8.92
CA ARG A 73 0.68 -12.24 10.03
C ARG A 73 2.14 -12.38 9.60
N GLN A 74 2.42 -13.08 8.49
CA GLN A 74 3.78 -13.22 7.98
C GLN A 74 4.42 -11.88 7.60
N VAL A 75 3.68 -10.95 6.97
CA VAL A 75 4.19 -9.59 6.67
C VAL A 75 4.60 -8.84 7.94
N CYS A 76 3.87 -9.02 9.04
CA CYS A 76 4.29 -8.48 10.33
C CYS A 76 5.57 -9.19 10.80
N GLU A 77 5.58 -10.52 10.86
CA GLU A 77 6.70 -11.32 11.39
C GLU A 77 8.03 -11.05 10.66
N GLU A 78 8.00 -10.94 9.32
CA GLU A 78 9.17 -10.70 8.45
C GLU A 78 9.71 -9.25 8.50
N ALA A 79 9.21 -8.40 9.39
CA ALA A 79 9.68 -7.01 9.57
C ALA A 79 9.70 -6.18 8.27
N LEU A 80 8.76 -6.41 7.36
CA LEU A 80 8.68 -5.70 6.06
C LEU A 80 8.06 -4.30 6.15
N LEU A 81 7.36 -4.00 7.25
CA LEU A 81 6.63 -2.73 7.42
C LEU A 81 7.50 -1.47 7.26
N PRO A 82 8.72 -1.36 7.82
CA PRO A 82 9.59 -0.21 7.57
C PRO A 82 9.90 -0.01 6.08
N VAL A 83 10.22 -1.09 5.36
CA VAL A 83 10.49 -1.04 3.91
C VAL A 83 9.25 -0.57 3.15
N LEU A 84 8.06 -1.06 3.53
CA LEU A 84 6.80 -0.64 2.92
C LEU A 84 6.47 0.83 3.19
N VAL A 85 6.80 1.35 4.37
CA VAL A 85 6.66 2.77 4.69
C VAL A 85 7.60 3.61 3.83
N ASP A 86 8.84 3.16 3.60
CA ASP A 86 9.77 3.83 2.69
C ASP A 86 9.25 3.83 1.24
N LEU A 87 8.66 2.72 0.79
CA LEU A 87 8.07 2.62 -0.55
C LEU A 87 6.84 3.52 -0.76
N LEU A 88 6.21 4.06 0.28
CA LEU A 88 5.20 5.11 0.12
C LEU A 88 5.78 6.39 -0.50
N GLN A 89 7.10 6.56 -0.49
CA GLN A 89 7.82 7.69 -1.07
C GLN A 89 8.49 7.34 -2.41
N ASP A 90 8.21 6.15 -2.98
CA ASP A 90 8.75 5.73 -4.26
C ASP A 90 8.37 6.71 -5.39
N ALA A 91 9.27 6.90 -6.35
CA ALA A 91 9.00 7.72 -7.53
C ALA A 91 7.91 7.11 -8.44
N ASN A 92 7.68 5.80 -8.35
CA ASN A 92 6.65 5.11 -9.10
C ASN A 92 5.35 5.00 -8.30
N VAL A 93 4.30 5.66 -8.81
CA VAL A 93 2.94 5.70 -8.21
C VAL A 93 2.34 4.31 -7.98
N GLU A 94 2.61 3.34 -8.87
CA GLU A 94 2.08 1.97 -8.69
C GLU A 94 2.79 1.22 -7.56
N VAL A 95 4.09 1.48 -7.34
CA VAL A 95 4.82 0.97 -6.18
C VAL A 95 4.22 1.55 -4.89
N GLN A 96 4.01 2.87 -4.85
CA GLN A 96 3.35 3.54 -3.73
C GLN A 96 1.97 2.95 -3.46
N ALA A 97 1.17 2.72 -4.51
CA ALA A 97 -0.19 2.20 -4.38
C ALA A 97 -0.19 0.78 -3.80
N ASN A 98 0.69 -0.10 -4.31
CA ASN A 98 0.80 -1.47 -3.81
C ASN A 98 1.29 -1.47 -2.34
N ALA A 99 2.28 -0.63 -1.98
CA ALA A 99 2.75 -0.49 -0.61
C ALA A 99 1.64 -0.01 0.35
N ALA A 100 0.88 1.02 -0.05
CA ALA A 100 -0.28 1.49 0.70
C ALA A 100 -1.35 0.38 0.85
N GLY A 101 -1.52 -0.45 -0.18
CA GLY A 101 -2.41 -1.60 -0.15
C GLY A 101 -1.96 -2.67 0.85
N VAL A 102 -0.67 -2.99 0.91
CA VAL A 102 -0.13 -3.90 1.95
C VAL A 102 -0.38 -3.33 3.34
N ILE A 103 -0.05 -2.05 3.57
CA ILE A 103 -0.26 -1.37 4.87
C ILE A 103 -1.75 -1.37 5.27
N MET A 104 -2.65 -1.11 4.32
CA MET A 104 -4.10 -1.19 4.52
C MET A 104 -4.51 -2.56 5.05
N TYR A 105 -4.08 -3.64 4.39
CA TYR A 105 -4.44 -4.99 4.82
C TYR A 105 -3.78 -5.35 6.15
N THR A 106 -2.48 -5.11 6.32
CA THR A 106 -1.76 -5.42 7.55
C THR A 106 -2.34 -4.71 8.76
N GLY A 107 -2.82 -3.47 8.59
CA GLY A 107 -3.48 -2.71 9.65
C GLY A 107 -4.77 -3.33 10.18
N ILE A 108 -5.40 -4.27 9.46
CA ILE A 108 -6.63 -4.95 9.92
C ILE A 108 -6.34 -5.76 11.19
N ASN A 109 -5.16 -6.39 11.26
CA ASN A 109 -4.74 -7.15 12.44
C ASN A 109 -4.22 -6.18 13.51
N THR A 110 -4.55 -6.45 14.79
CA THR A 110 -4.13 -5.60 15.92
C THR A 110 -2.61 -5.37 15.99
N ALA A 111 -1.81 -6.43 15.80
CA ALA A 111 -0.35 -6.33 15.82
C ALA A 111 0.19 -5.48 14.67
N GLY A 112 -0.36 -5.66 13.45
CA GLY A 112 0.00 -4.87 12.29
C GLY A 112 -0.39 -3.39 12.45
N LYS A 113 -1.59 -3.13 12.98
CA LYS A 113 -2.07 -1.78 13.33
C LYS A 113 -1.12 -1.06 14.25
N GLN A 114 -0.73 -1.70 15.36
CA GLN A 114 0.18 -1.11 16.33
C GLN A 114 1.54 -0.78 15.69
N ARG A 115 2.13 -1.74 14.96
CA ARG A 115 3.43 -1.51 14.29
C ARG A 115 3.37 -0.40 13.25
N CYS A 116 2.29 -0.31 12.47
CA CYS A 116 2.09 0.80 11.52
C CYS A 116 2.02 2.16 12.23
N LEU A 117 1.38 2.24 13.40
CA LEU A 117 1.32 3.47 14.21
C LEU A 117 2.69 3.80 14.82
N ASP A 118 3.42 2.80 15.30
CA ASP A 118 4.78 2.98 15.84
C ASP A 118 5.76 3.50 14.78
N LEU A 119 5.56 3.13 13.52
CA LEU A 119 6.32 3.62 12.36
C LEU A 119 5.85 4.99 11.85
N ASN A 120 4.92 5.65 12.53
CA ASN A 120 4.40 6.98 12.17
C ASN A 120 3.93 7.08 10.71
N VAL A 121 3.19 6.06 10.23
CA VAL A 121 2.73 6.00 8.84
C VAL A 121 1.60 7.00 8.53
N VAL A 122 0.85 7.45 9.54
CA VAL A 122 -0.35 8.29 9.38
C VAL A 122 -0.05 9.61 8.66
N PRO A 123 0.95 10.42 9.06
CA PRO A 123 1.33 11.63 8.33
C PRO A 123 1.74 11.37 6.87
N VAL A 124 2.42 10.26 6.59
CA VAL A 124 2.84 9.89 5.23
C VAL A 124 1.62 9.66 4.35
N LEU A 125 0.66 8.83 4.81
CA LEU A 125 -0.57 8.55 4.08
C LEU A 125 -1.43 9.81 3.88
N LEU A 126 -1.51 10.69 4.89
CA LEU A 126 -2.20 11.97 4.75
C LEU A 126 -1.57 12.87 3.68
N GLY A 127 -0.23 12.90 3.60
CA GLY A 127 0.48 13.61 2.54
C GLY A 127 0.13 13.10 1.14
N LEU A 128 -0.09 11.80 0.98
CA LEU A 128 -0.52 11.20 -0.30
C LEU A 128 -1.97 11.55 -0.63
N VAL A 129 -2.86 11.62 0.37
CA VAL A 129 -4.27 11.99 0.19
C VAL A 129 -4.46 13.49 -0.08
N SER A 130 -3.54 14.34 0.39
CA SER A 130 -3.68 15.80 0.35
C SER A 130 -3.35 16.46 -0.99
N ARG A 131 -2.71 15.74 -1.93
CA ARG A 131 -2.26 16.34 -3.18
C ARG A 131 -3.44 16.70 -4.08
N GLU A 132 -3.46 17.95 -4.52
CA GLU A 132 -4.37 18.47 -5.55
C GLU A 132 -3.70 18.30 -6.90
N GLU A 133 -4.44 17.75 -7.86
CA GLU A 133 -3.87 17.19 -9.09
C GLU A 133 -4.79 17.44 -10.27
N GLU A 134 -4.18 17.60 -11.44
CA GLU A 134 -4.86 17.60 -12.72
C GLU A 134 -5.52 16.23 -12.98
N GLU A 135 -6.51 16.20 -13.89
CA GLU A 135 -7.36 15.03 -14.15
C GLU A 135 -6.56 13.74 -14.42
N GLU A 136 -5.53 13.85 -15.27
CA GLU A 136 -4.74 12.69 -15.70
C GLU A 136 -3.96 12.07 -14.54
N GLU A 137 -3.28 12.90 -13.75
CA GLU A 137 -2.53 12.43 -12.57
C GLU A 137 -3.47 11.90 -11.49
N ARG A 138 -4.64 12.53 -11.31
CA ARG A 138 -5.67 12.05 -10.39
C ARG A 138 -6.14 10.65 -10.76
N ARG A 139 -6.39 10.39 -12.04
CA ARG A 139 -6.77 9.06 -12.54
C ARG A 139 -5.67 8.04 -12.28
N ARG A 140 -4.41 8.40 -12.51
CA ARG A 140 -3.24 7.54 -12.24
C ARG A 140 -3.09 7.22 -10.75
N ARG A 141 -3.31 8.20 -9.87
CA ARG A 141 -3.15 8.06 -8.41
C ARG A 141 -4.40 7.57 -7.69
N LYS A 142 -5.52 7.34 -8.39
CA LYS A 142 -6.79 6.89 -7.78
C LYS A 142 -6.59 5.72 -6.81
N ALA A 143 -5.87 4.67 -7.23
CA ALA A 143 -5.61 3.49 -6.41
C ALA A 143 -4.79 3.85 -5.15
N LEU A 144 -3.74 4.66 -5.31
CA LEU A 144 -2.90 5.14 -4.21
C LEU A 144 -3.72 5.91 -3.17
N VAL A 145 -4.52 6.88 -3.61
CA VAL A 145 -5.36 7.69 -2.71
C VAL A 145 -6.40 6.82 -2.01
N MET A 146 -7.04 5.90 -2.74
CA MET A 146 -8.01 4.96 -2.19
C MET A 146 -7.41 4.07 -1.10
N TYR A 147 -6.27 3.41 -1.38
CA TYR A 147 -5.62 2.56 -0.40
C TYR A 147 -5.10 3.37 0.79
N SER A 148 -4.62 4.59 0.57
CA SER A 148 -4.20 5.48 1.66
C SER A 148 -5.37 5.84 2.57
N LEU A 149 -6.52 6.24 2.02
CA LEU A 149 -7.72 6.53 2.81
C LEU A 149 -8.21 5.31 3.60
N ARG A 150 -8.19 4.12 2.99
CA ARG A 150 -8.59 2.87 3.66
C ARG A 150 -7.60 2.46 4.76
N ALA A 151 -6.30 2.62 4.53
CA ALA A 151 -5.30 2.41 5.56
C ALA A 151 -5.52 3.36 6.75
N LEU A 152 -5.74 4.66 6.48
CA LEU A 152 -6.06 5.64 7.53
C LEU A 152 -7.31 5.24 8.32
N LEU A 153 -8.37 4.79 7.66
CA LEU A 153 -9.60 4.30 8.28
C LEU A 153 -9.34 3.14 9.25
N VAL A 154 -8.58 2.14 8.81
CA VAL A 154 -8.23 0.97 9.63
C VAL A 154 -7.40 1.39 10.85
N LEU A 155 -6.46 2.32 10.67
CA LEU A 155 -5.65 2.87 11.77
C LEU A 155 -6.49 3.73 12.74
N ALA A 156 -7.56 4.38 12.25
CA ALA A 156 -8.48 5.19 13.06
C ALA A 156 -9.27 4.39 14.09
N GLU A 157 -9.35 3.07 13.94
CA GLU A 157 -10.00 2.22 14.94
C GLU A 157 -9.22 2.23 16.27
N ALA A 158 -7.89 2.42 16.22
CA ALA A 158 -7.08 2.60 17.41
C ALA A 158 -7.18 4.05 17.95
N PRO A 159 -7.24 4.26 19.28
CA PRO A 159 -7.34 5.61 19.87
C PRO A 159 -6.25 6.58 19.41
N ALA A 160 -5.00 6.11 19.30
CA ALA A 160 -3.87 6.92 18.83
C ALA A 160 -4.05 7.35 17.36
N GLY A 161 -4.42 6.42 16.48
CA GLY A 161 -4.71 6.72 15.07
C GLY A 161 -5.89 7.67 14.91
N ARG A 162 -6.98 7.48 15.68
CA ARG A 162 -8.13 8.39 15.70
C ARG A 162 -7.72 9.81 16.11
N SER A 163 -6.93 9.95 17.17
CA SER A 163 -6.46 11.26 17.66
C SER A 163 -5.63 12.00 16.60
N LEU A 164 -4.76 11.30 15.87
CA LEU A 164 -3.98 11.88 14.77
C LEU A 164 -4.88 12.34 13.62
N LEU A 165 -5.88 11.55 13.25
CA LEU A 165 -6.80 11.88 12.17
C LEU A 165 -7.79 13.00 12.53
N LEU A 166 -8.20 13.12 13.80
CA LEU A 166 -9.02 14.24 14.27
C LEU A 166 -8.33 15.59 14.01
N LYS A 167 -7.01 15.67 14.17
CA LYS A 167 -6.22 16.88 13.86
C LYS A 167 -6.24 17.24 12.37
N GLN A 168 -6.59 16.27 11.52
CA GLN A 168 -6.58 16.37 10.05
C GLN A 168 -7.99 16.26 9.48
N LEU A 169 -9.01 16.45 10.31
CA LEU A 169 -10.41 16.44 9.91
C LEU A 169 -10.73 17.42 8.76
N PRO A 170 -10.16 18.65 8.71
CA PRO A 170 -10.43 19.57 7.58
C PRO A 170 -10.06 18.98 6.21
N LEU A 171 -8.99 18.20 6.14
CA LEU A 171 -8.58 17.52 4.92
C LEU A 171 -9.60 16.43 4.52
N LEU A 172 -10.01 15.59 5.48
CA LEU A 172 -10.99 14.53 5.23
C LEU A 172 -12.34 15.11 4.82
N VAL A 173 -12.76 16.22 5.44
CA VAL A 173 -13.98 16.93 5.07
C VAL A 173 -13.90 17.47 3.65
N ARG A 174 -12.77 18.09 3.26
CA ARG A 174 -12.55 18.55 1.87
C ARG A 174 -12.74 17.41 0.87
N ARG A 175 -12.08 16.26 1.10
CA ARG A 175 -12.17 15.04 0.28
C ARG A 175 -13.55 14.38 0.29
N SER A 176 -14.37 14.66 1.30
CA SER A 176 -15.74 14.11 1.42
C SER A 176 -16.81 14.95 0.69
N GLY A 177 -16.45 16.17 0.27
CA GLY A 177 -17.34 17.17 -0.29
C GLY A 177 -17.70 16.94 -1.77
N ALA A 178 -18.61 17.77 -2.28
CA ALA A 178 -19.08 17.69 -3.67
C ALA A 178 -18.00 18.02 -4.71
N ALA A 179 -16.92 18.70 -4.30
CA ALA A 179 -15.77 19.01 -5.14
C ALA A 179 -14.88 17.79 -5.44
N GLU A 180 -14.99 16.69 -4.69
CA GLU A 180 -14.27 15.45 -4.98
C GLU A 180 -14.97 14.70 -6.12
N GLU A 181 -14.48 14.82 -7.34
CA GLU A 181 -15.11 14.22 -8.53
C GLU A 181 -15.15 12.69 -8.48
N ASP A 182 -14.15 12.05 -7.86
CA ASP A 182 -14.13 10.60 -7.75
C ASP A 182 -15.09 10.12 -6.65
N GLN A 183 -16.18 9.47 -7.07
CA GLN A 183 -17.22 9.01 -6.14
C GLN A 183 -16.72 7.99 -5.12
N ASP A 184 -15.74 7.17 -5.46
CA ASP A 184 -15.21 6.16 -4.54
C ASP A 184 -14.38 6.85 -3.46
N ILE A 185 -13.48 7.78 -3.86
CA ILE A 185 -12.67 8.59 -2.93
C ILE A 185 -13.59 9.38 -2.01
N ARG A 186 -14.63 10.03 -2.56
CA ARG A 186 -15.63 10.78 -1.79
C ARG A 186 -16.30 9.91 -0.73
N ARG A 187 -16.78 8.72 -1.11
CA ARG A 187 -17.43 7.76 -0.18
C ARG A 187 -16.47 7.26 0.90
N ALA A 188 -15.22 6.97 0.53
CA ALA A 188 -14.19 6.58 1.50
C ALA A 188 -13.89 7.71 2.50
N ALA A 189 -13.75 8.95 2.02
CA ALA A 189 -13.53 10.11 2.87
C ALA A 189 -14.72 10.42 3.80
N GLN A 190 -15.96 10.29 3.32
CA GLN A 190 -17.17 10.40 4.16
C GLN A 190 -17.18 9.35 5.28
N THR A 191 -16.79 8.12 4.96
CA THR A 191 -16.64 7.06 5.97
C THR A 191 -15.55 7.42 6.98
N ALA A 192 -14.41 7.97 6.52
CA ALA A 192 -13.33 8.42 7.39
C ALA A 192 -13.78 9.51 8.35
N VAL A 193 -14.47 10.54 7.87
CA VAL A 193 -15.06 11.59 8.72
C VAL A 193 -15.94 10.95 9.79
N ARG A 194 -16.90 10.10 9.40
CA ARG A 194 -17.82 9.46 10.35
C ARG A 194 -17.11 8.63 11.42
N VAL A 195 -16.12 7.82 11.04
CA VAL A 195 -15.37 6.96 11.98
C VAL A 195 -14.51 7.78 12.95
N VAL A 196 -13.92 8.85 12.45
CA VAL A 196 -13.01 9.70 13.24
C VAL A 196 -13.78 10.59 14.21
N THR A 197 -14.96 11.11 13.82
CA THR A 197 -15.79 11.98 14.66
C THR A 197 -16.78 11.23 15.56
N TRP A 198 -16.85 9.90 15.48
CA TRP A 198 -17.79 9.13 16.28
C TRP A 198 -17.44 9.21 17.78
N THR A 199 -18.45 9.54 18.59
CA THR A 199 -18.42 9.49 20.06
C THR A 199 -19.49 8.50 20.53
N PRO A 200 -19.15 7.57 21.46
CA PRO A 200 -20.11 6.61 22.01
C PRO A 200 -21.31 7.26 22.70
#